data_AF-A0A2G9NW05-F1
#
_entry.id   AF-A0A2G9NW05-F1
#
_cell.length_a   1.000
_cell.length_b   1.000
_cell.length_c   1.000
_cell.angle_alpha   90.00
_cell.angle_beta   90.00
_cell.angle_gamma   90.00
#
_symmetry.space_group_name_H-M   'P 1'
#
loop_
_entity.id
_entity.type
_entity.pdbx_description
1 polymer ?
#
loop_
_entity_poly.entity_id
_entity_poly.type
_entity_poly.pdbx_seq_one_letter_code
_entity_poly.pdbx_strand_id
1 'polypeptide(L)'
;MKVVIFDSGVLITLSMNSLLDMLVDLRKVFKGKFVITREIEEEIVKKPLTIKKYKLGAIRLRKLINDKILEFPESLGIDSSEVRKVSYDILKQTNSIYFSKNHPVHIIDTGEASALALSKILRQKKIENIIAVDERTTRILCEKPENLREILENKLHTKIEEKGQIDKDLQSIFFIRSTELVYIAFKKGLIEDQSKDMLDALLYGTKFKGASVSGSEIKEMERLSL
;
A
#
# COMPACT_ATOMS: atom_id res chain seq x y z
N MET A 1 -5.66 -18.30 -7.96
CA MET A 1 -4.62 -17.94 -6.96
C MET A 1 -4.85 -16.49 -6.56
N LYS A 2 -4.65 -16.13 -5.29
CA LYS A 2 -4.88 -14.76 -4.78
C LYS A 2 -3.58 -14.13 -4.32
N VAL A 3 -3.40 -12.83 -4.56
CA VAL A 3 -2.19 -12.07 -4.21
C VAL A 3 -2.55 -10.79 -3.46
N VAL A 4 -1.80 -10.48 -2.40
CA VAL A 4 -1.80 -9.16 -1.77
C VAL A 4 -0.45 -8.52 -2.06
N ILE A 5 -0.46 -7.39 -2.75
CA ILE A 5 0.73 -6.61 -3.08
C ILE A 5 0.89 -5.56 -1.99
N PHE A 6 2.02 -5.49 -1.30
CA PHE A 6 2.24 -4.52 -0.24
C PHE A 6 3.06 -3.34 -0.74
N ASP A 7 2.53 -2.13 -0.55
CA ASP A 7 3.28 -0.88 -0.60
C ASP A 7 4.21 -0.71 0.62
N SER A 8 5.24 0.13 0.45
CA SER A 8 6.17 0.56 1.49
C SER A 8 5.45 1.18 2.68
N GLY A 9 4.49 2.07 2.46
CA GLY A 9 3.76 2.80 3.50
C GLY A 9 3.08 1.85 4.50
N VAL A 10 2.39 0.83 3.99
CA VAL A 10 1.74 -0.19 4.85
C VAL A 10 2.75 -0.93 5.70
N LEU A 11 3.85 -1.40 5.11
CA LEU A 11 4.87 -2.18 5.84
C LEU A 11 5.60 -1.33 6.87
N ILE A 12 5.84 -0.06 6.58
CA ILE A 12 6.39 0.91 7.53
C ILE A 12 5.39 1.14 8.68
N THR A 13 4.11 1.40 8.39
CA THR A 13 3.06 1.57 9.39
C THR A 13 2.99 0.38 10.34
N LEU A 14 3.00 -0.85 9.81
CA LEU A 14 2.99 -2.07 10.61
C LEU A 14 4.27 -2.23 11.44
N SER A 15 5.43 -1.92 10.85
CA SER A 15 6.71 -1.95 11.58
C SER A 15 6.75 -0.95 12.75
N MET A 16 6.17 0.24 12.57
CA MET A 16 6.16 1.29 13.60
C MET A 16 5.21 0.98 14.76
N ASN A 17 4.24 0.10 14.55
CA ASN A 17 3.29 -0.36 15.57
C ASN A 17 3.64 -1.75 16.13
N SER A 18 4.79 -2.32 15.78
CA SER A 18 5.17 -3.70 16.16
C SER A 18 4.21 -4.78 15.66
N LEU A 19 3.48 -4.52 14.57
CA LEU A 19 2.45 -5.41 14.00
C LEU A 19 2.97 -6.27 12.84
N LEU A 20 4.29 -6.41 12.65
CA LEU A 20 4.83 -7.24 11.57
C LEU A 20 4.55 -8.74 11.75
N ASP A 21 4.52 -9.21 12.99
CA ASP A 21 4.29 -10.64 13.29
C ASP A 21 2.86 -11.07 12.93
N MET A 22 1.91 -10.13 12.94
CA MET A 22 0.56 -10.31 12.42
C MET A 22 0.56 -10.78 10.95
N LEU A 23 1.52 -10.35 10.13
CA LEU A 23 1.61 -10.80 8.73
C LEU A 23 1.97 -12.29 8.65
N VAL A 24 2.73 -12.81 9.60
CA VAL A 24 3.05 -14.25 9.69
C VAL A 24 1.78 -15.03 9.99
N ASP A 25 0.96 -14.56 10.92
CA ASP A 25 -0.29 -15.24 11.28
C ASP A 25 -1.35 -15.13 10.19
N LEU A 26 -1.47 -13.95 9.55
CA LEU A 26 -2.32 -13.78 8.37
C LEU A 26 -1.89 -14.69 7.23
N ARG A 27 -0.59 -14.89 7.02
CA ARG A 27 -0.05 -15.77 5.97
C ARG A 27 -0.46 -17.23 6.19
N LYS A 28 -0.59 -17.69 7.44
CA LYS A 28 -1.02 -19.06 7.79
C LYS A 28 -2.48 -19.31 7.38
N VAL A 29 -3.34 -18.32 7.55
CA VAL A 29 -4.78 -18.44 7.24
C VAL A 29 -5.12 -18.03 5.80
N PHE A 30 -4.28 -17.22 5.16
CA PHE A 30 -4.47 -16.75 3.79
C PHE A 30 -3.90 -17.72 2.74
N LYS A 31 -4.80 -18.35 1.98
CA LYS A 31 -4.47 -19.26 0.85
C LYS A 31 -4.01 -18.52 -0.42
N GLY A 32 -3.15 -17.53 -0.27
CA GLY A 32 -2.59 -16.73 -1.36
C GLY A 32 -1.12 -16.39 -1.12
N LYS A 33 -0.60 -15.37 -1.79
CA LYS A 33 0.77 -14.87 -1.57
C LYS A 33 0.78 -13.41 -1.14
N PHE A 34 1.73 -13.04 -0.29
CA PHE A 34 2.05 -11.65 0.01
C PHE A 34 3.29 -11.29 -0.78
N VAL A 35 3.21 -10.22 -1.57
CA VAL A 35 4.25 -9.88 -2.54
C VAL A 35 4.64 -8.42 -2.42
N ILE A 36 5.94 -8.16 -2.56
CA ILE A 36 6.52 -6.82 -2.68
C ILE A 36 7.38 -6.74 -3.94
N THR A 37 7.65 -5.53 -4.43
CA THR A 37 8.58 -5.29 -5.53
C THR A 37 10.00 -5.03 -5.00
N ARG A 38 10.98 -4.98 -5.91
CA ARG A 38 12.37 -4.64 -5.57
C ARG A 38 12.53 -3.18 -5.16
N GLU A 39 11.73 -2.32 -5.77
CA GLU A 39 11.65 -0.89 -5.46
C GLU A 39 11.17 -0.69 -4.02
N ILE A 40 10.19 -1.48 -3.58
CA ILE A 40 9.66 -1.45 -2.20
C ILE A 40 10.68 -2.03 -1.20
N GLU A 41 11.39 -3.11 -1.55
CA GLU A 41 12.51 -3.61 -0.73
C GLU A 41 13.59 -2.54 -0.50
N GLU A 42 13.90 -1.75 -1.53
CA GLU A 42 14.86 -0.66 -1.42
C GLU A 42 14.42 0.40 -0.39
N GLU A 43 13.14 0.74 -0.39
CA GLU A 43 12.54 1.75 0.50
C GLU A 43 12.40 1.28 1.95
N ILE A 44 12.07 0.02 2.18
CA ILE A 44 11.74 -0.47 3.53
C ILE A 44 12.89 -1.23 4.21
N VAL A 45 13.85 -1.75 3.44
CA VAL A 45 15.01 -2.50 3.96
C VAL A 45 16.31 -1.76 3.69
N LYS A 46 16.69 -1.59 2.43
CA LYS A 46 18.06 -1.19 2.09
C LYS A 46 18.39 0.24 2.54
N LYS A 47 17.57 1.24 2.19
CA LYS A 47 17.76 2.62 2.67
C LYS A 47 17.67 2.67 4.21
N PRO A 48 16.65 2.11 4.87
CA PRO A 48 16.53 2.18 6.34
C PRO A 48 17.65 1.45 7.11
N LEU A 49 18.29 0.41 6.55
CA LEU A 49 19.42 -0.27 7.18
C LEU A 49 20.64 0.65 7.40
N THR A 50 20.79 1.67 6.56
CA THR A 50 21.86 2.68 6.68
C THR A 50 21.59 3.72 7.76
N ILE A 51 20.34 3.85 8.20
CA ILE A 51 19.89 4.88 9.15
C ILE A 51 19.66 4.24 10.52
N LYS A 52 20.45 4.63 11.52
CA LYS A 52 20.42 4.03 12.88
C LYS A 52 19.02 3.97 13.49
N LYS A 53 18.23 5.04 13.35
CA LYS A 53 16.85 5.14 13.86
C LYS A 53 15.90 4.07 13.30
N TYR A 54 16.06 3.70 12.02
CA TYR A 54 15.12 2.80 11.32
C TYR A 54 15.64 1.37 11.15
N LYS A 55 16.90 1.14 11.53
CA LYS A 55 17.60 -0.14 11.33
C LYS A 55 16.87 -1.35 11.92
N LEU A 56 16.22 -1.21 13.08
CA LEU A 56 15.49 -2.32 13.71
C LEU A 56 14.29 -2.78 12.87
N GLY A 57 13.46 -1.84 12.41
CA GLY A 57 12.32 -2.14 11.54
C GLY A 57 12.77 -2.77 10.22
N ALA A 58 13.85 -2.24 9.63
CA ALA A 58 14.46 -2.78 8.43
C ALA A 58 14.92 -4.24 8.58
N ILE A 59 15.54 -4.59 9.72
CA ILE A 59 15.97 -5.96 10.02
C ILE A 59 14.77 -6.90 10.15
N ARG A 60 13.70 -6.48 10.82
CA ARG A 60 12.47 -7.29 10.96
C ARG A 60 11.78 -7.51 9.62
N LEU A 61 11.69 -6.49 8.77
CA LEU A 61 11.14 -6.61 7.42
C LEU A 61 11.98 -7.54 6.53
N ARG A 62 13.31 -7.41 6.59
CA ARG A 62 14.22 -8.33 5.90
C ARG A 62 14.03 -9.78 6.34
N LYS A 63 13.73 -10.01 7.63
CA LYS A 63 13.42 -11.35 8.13
C LYS A 63 12.14 -11.92 7.46
N LEU A 64 11.07 -11.13 7.33
CA LEU A 64 9.85 -11.57 6.63
C LEU A 64 10.11 -11.96 5.16
N ILE A 65 11.03 -11.26 4.49
CA ILE A 65 11.45 -11.58 3.12
C ILE A 65 12.24 -12.90 3.10
N ASN A 66 13.23 -13.04 3.97
CA ASN A 66 14.07 -14.25 4.06
C ASN A 66 13.25 -15.50 4.42
N ASP A 67 12.27 -15.35 5.31
CA ASP A 67 11.36 -16.41 5.74
C ASP A 67 10.26 -16.70 4.69
N LYS A 68 10.30 -16.04 3.52
CA LYS A 68 9.32 -16.17 2.42
C LYS A 68 7.87 -15.85 2.83
N ILE A 69 7.70 -15.03 3.86
CA ILE A 69 6.39 -14.46 4.22
C ILE A 69 6.03 -13.38 3.20
N LEU A 70 6.98 -12.51 2.89
CA LEU A 70 6.93 -11.58 1.76
C LEU A 70 7.77 -12.15 0.62
N GLU A 71 7.15 -12.35 -0.53
CA GLU A 71 7.80 -12.90 -1.72
C GLU A 71 7.97 -11.80 -2.78
N PHE A 72 8.83 -12.05 -3.78
CA PHE A 72 9.00 -11.17 -4.93
C PHE A 72 8.21 -11.68 -6.15
N PRO A 73 8.00 -10.86 -7.20
CA PRO A 73 7.19 -11.23 -8.36
C PRO A 73 7.68 -12.49 -9.09
N GLU A 74 8.96 -12.83 -8.96
CA GLU A 74 9.55 -14.04 -9.56
C GLU A 74 8.88 -15.31 -9.03
N SER A 75 8.38 -15.29 -7.78
CA SER A 75 7.65 -16.43 -7.21
C SER A 75 6.27 -16.66 -7.85
N LEU A 76 5.83 -15.72 -8.69
CA LEU A 76 4.62 -15.77 -9.52
C LEU A 76 4.94 -15.95 -11.01
N GLY A 77 6.21 -16.14 -11.37
CA GLY A 77 6.64 -16.21 -12.77
C GLY A 77 6.57 -14.85 -13.49
N ILE A 78 6.83 -13.76 -12.77
CA ILE A 78 6.91 -12.40 -13.32
C ILE A 78 8.33 -11.89 -13.11
N ASP A 79 8.94 -11.37 -14.17
CA ASP A 79 10.28 -10.79 -14.07
C ASP A 79 10.23 -9.40 -13.42
N SER A 80 11.08 -9.16 -12.43
CA SER A 80 11.25 -7.84 -11.82
C SER A 80 11.61 -6.76 -12.85
N SER A 81 12.30 -7.11 -13.95
CA SER A 81 12.63 -6.18 -15.03
C SER A 81 11.38 -5.69 -15.78
N GLU A 82 10.40 -6.57 -16.00
CA GLU A 82 9.10 -6.26 -16.60
C GLU A 82 8.33 -5.30 -15.68
N VAL A 83 8.26 -5.62 -14.38
CA VAL A 83 7.61 -4.76 -13.38
C VAL A 83 8.23 -3.37 -13.40
N ARG A 84 9.55 -3.25 -13.37
CA ARG A 84 10.26 -1.96 -13.38
C ARG A 84 9.94 -1.13 -14.62
N LYS A 85 9.90 -1.75 -15.80
CA LYS A 85 9.56 -1.05 -17.05
C LYS A 85 8.16 -0.46 -16.99
N VAL A 86 7.17 -1.28 -16.63
CA VAL A 86 5.77 -0.85 -16.50
C VAL A 86 5.63 0.22 -15.40
N SER A 87 6.40 0.10 -14.32
CA SER A 87 6.42 1.09 -13.23
C SER A 87 6.88 2.45 -13.72
N TYR A 88 7.94 2.50 -14.54
CA TYR A 88 8.45 3.75 -15.10
C TYR A 88 7.41 4.43 -15.99
N ASP A 89 6.72 3.65 -16.83
CA ASP A 89 5.67 4.17 -17.71
C ASP A 89 4.49 4.74 -16.90
N ILE A 90 4.03 4.02 -15.87
CA ILE A 90 2.97 4.48 -14.95
C ILE A 90 3.39 5.74 -14.21
N LEU A 91 4.61 5.78 -13.66
CA LEU A 91 5.13 6.91 -12.91
C LEU A 91 5.21 8.16 -13.80
N LYS A 92 5.78 8.03 -14.99
CA LYS A 92 5.92 9.12 -15.96
C LYS A 92 4.56 9.62 -16.42
N GLN A 93 3.65 8.73 -16.78
CA GLN A 93 2.30 9.11 -17.21
C GLN A 93 1.60 9.86 -16.09
N THR A 94 1.48 9.26 -14.90
CA THR A 94 0.72 9.80 -13.78
C THR A 94 1.23 11.18 -13.33
N ASN A 95 2.55 11.33 -13.16
CA ASN A 95 3.14 12.59 -12.70
C ASN A 95 3.21 13.67 -13.79
N SER A 96 2.70 13.40 -14.99
CA SER A 96 2.59 14.37 -16.09
C SER A 96 1.15 14.80 -16.40
N ILE A 97 0.18 14.41 -15.57
CA ILE A 97 -1.24 14.72 -15.79
C ILE A 97 -1.61 16.11 -15.24
N TYR A 98 -1.18 16.41 -14.01
CA TYR A 98 -1.60 17.60 -13.28
C TYR A 98 -0.45 18.60 -13.15
N PHE A 99 -0.78 19.89 -13.25
CA PHE A 99 0.19 20.98 -13.19
C PHE A 99 -0.27 22.09 -12.25
N SER A 100 0.67 22.65 -11.49
CA SER A 100 0.50 23.85 -10.67
C SER A 100 1.48 24.90 -11.17
N LYS A 101 0.98 26.05 -11.64
CA LYS A 101 1.80 27.16 -12.18
C LYS A 101 2.86 26.66 -13.20
N ASN A 102 2.46 25.81 -14.13
CA ASN A 102 3.31 25.13 -15.13
C ASN A 102 4.34 24.11 -14.62
N HIS A 103 4.35 23.79 -13.32
CA HIS A 103 5.16 22.70 -12.78
C HIS A 103 4.34 21.42 -12.62
N PRO A 104 4.85 20.25 -13.00
CA PRO A 104 4.16 18.97 -12.77
C PRO A 104 3.91 18.76 -11.28
N VAL A 105 2.71 18.31 -10.94
CA VAL A 105 2.38 17.92 -9.57
C VAL A 105 2.79 16.46 -9.39
N HIS A 106 3.60 16.21 -8.36
CA HIS A 106 3.94 14.85 -7.95
C HIS A 106 2.71 14.17 -7.34
N ILE A 107 2.30 13.05 -7.92
CA ILE A 107 1.09 12.31 -7.53
C ILE A 107 1.46 11.03 -6.80
N ILE A 108 2.35 10.23 -7.38
CA ILE A 108 2.79 8.94 -6.83
C ILE A 108 4.30 8.77 -6.88
N ASP A 109 4.81 7.97 -5.96
CA ASP A 109 6.21 7.58 -5.84
C ASP A 109 6.53 6.25 -6.54
N THR A 110 7.82 5.91 -6.58
CA THR A 110 8.31 4.69 -7.27
C THR A 110 7.79 3.41 -6.63
N GLY A 111 7.73 3.33 -5.29
CA GLY A 111 7.12 2.21 -4.58
C GLY A 111 5.67 1.96 -5.00
N GLU A 112 4.85 3.02 -4.97
CA GLU A 112 3.43 2.97 -5.37
C GLU A 112 3.26 2.59 -6.84
N ALA A 113 4.01 3.24 -7.74
CA ALA A 113 4.00 2.92 -9.16
C ALA A 113 4.37 1.46 -9.43
N SER A 114 5.31 0.89 -8.66
CA SER A 114 5.69 -0.51 -8.79
C SER A 114 4.63 -1.49 -8.30
N ALA A 115 3.89 -1.15 -7.24
CA ALA A 115 2.75 -1.93 -6.79
C ALA A 115 1.62 -1.92 -7.84
N LEU A 116 1.33 -0.75 -8.42
CA LEU A 116 0.35 -0.59 -9.50
C LEU A 116 0.75 -1.38 -10.75
N ALA A 117 2.03 -1.32 -11.14
CA ALA A 117 2.58 -2.07 -12.27
C ALA A 117 2.40 -3.58 -12.08
N LEU A 118 2.76 -4.10 -10.90
CA LEU A 118 2.59 -5.51 -10.59
C LEU A 118 1.11 -5.93 -10.62
N SER A 119 0.21 -5.10 -10.07
CA SER A 119 -1.24 -5.37 -10.12
C SER A 119 -1.76 -5.42 -11.57
N LYS A 120 -1.31 -4.50 -12.43
CA LYS A 120 -1.66 -4.48 -13.85
C LYS A 120 -1.22 -5.76 -14.56
N ILE A 121 0.04 -6.18 -14.38
CA ILE A 121 0.58 -7.41 -14.97
C ILE A 121 -0.18 -8.65 -14.48
N LEU A 122 -0.47 -8.73 -13.18
CA LEU A 122 -1.21 -9.85 -12.59
C LEU A 122 -2.64 -9.96 -13.13
N ARG A 123 -3.33 -8.83 -13.31
CA ARG A 123 -4.68 -8.81 -13.90
C ARG A 123 -4.67 -9.25 -15.36
N GLN A 124 -3.68 -8.85 -16.15
CA GLN A 124 -3.51 -9.35 -17.52
C GLN A 124 -3.32 -10.87 -17.56
N LYS A 125 -2.66 -11.44 -16.54
CA LYS A 125 -2.53 -12.89 -16.34
C LYS A 125 -3.74 -13.55 -15.65
N LYS A 126 -4.84 -12.82 -15.43
CA LYS A 126 -6.07 -13.26 -14.74
C LYS A 126 -5.83 -13.77 -13.32
N ILE A 127 -4.85 -13.20 -12.61
CA ILE A 127 -4.57 -13.49 -11.21
C ILE A 127 -5.27 -12.45 -10.33
N GLU A 128 -6.18 -12.92 -9.47
CA GLU A 128 -6.87 -12.08 -8.48
C GLU A 128 -5.85 -11.44 -7.54
N ASN A 129 -5.89 -10.11 -7.44
CA ASN A 129 -4.98 -9.38 -6.58
C ASN A 129 -5.63 -8.12 -6.00
N ILE A 130 -5.11 -7.70 -4.85
CA ILE A 130 -5.41 -6.43 -4.19
C ILE A 130 -4.08 -5.76 -3.81
N ILE A 131 -4.08 -4.44 -3.70
CA ILE A 131 -2.91 -3.67 -3.24
C ILE A 131 -3.17 -3.17 -1.82
N ALA A 132 -2.27 -3.50 -0.90
CA ALA A 132 -2.21 -2.90 0.40
C ALA A 132 -1.48 -1.55 0.31
N VAL A 133 -2.20 -0.43 0.43
CA VAL A 133 -1.66 0.94 0.35
C VAL A 133 -2.39 1.86 1.33
N ASP A 134 -1.63 2.69 2.04
CA ASP A 134 -2.18 3.65 3.01
C ASP A 134 -2.42 5.04 2.39
N GLU A 135 -1.72 5.35 1.30
CA GLU A 135 -1.72 6.66 0.66
C GLU A 135 -3.04 6.95 -0.08
N ARG A 136 -3.74 7.99 0.40
CA ARG A 136 -5.04 8.40 -0.15
C ARG A 136 -4.98 8.83 -1.60
N THR A 137 -3.92 9.54 -2.00
CA THR A 137 -3.76 10.04 -3.38
C THR A 137 -3.73 8.89 -4.39
N THR A 138 -2.93 7.86 -4.13
CA THR A 138 -2.78 6.67 -4.97
C THR A 138 -4.08 5.89 -5.12
N ARG A 139 -4.84 5.79 -4.04
CA ARG A 139 -6.17 5.18 -4.09
C ARG A 139 -7.15 5.97 -4.94
N ILE A 140 -7.26 7.28 -4.71
CA ILE A 140 -8.18 8.14 -5.48
C ILE A 140 -7.84 8.09 -6.97
N LEU A 141 -6.55 8.12 -7.32
CA LEU A 141 -6.07 8.00 -8.70
C LEU A 141 -6.69 6.79 -9.43
N CYS A 142 -6.89 5.68 -8.72
CA CYS A 142 -7.36 4.42 -9.30
C CYS A 142 -8.86 4.17 -9.05
N GLU A 143 -9.41 4.62 -7.92
CA GLU A 143 -10.80 4.40 -7.51
C GLU A 143 -11.76 5.44 -8.09
N LYS A 144 -11.38 6.73 -8.04
CA LYS A 144 -12.22 7.89 -8.43
C LYS A 144 -11.33 9.03 -9.00
N PRO A 145 -10.66 8.79 -10.14
CA PRO A 145 -9.71 9.72 -10.74
C PRO A 145 -10.27 11.13 -10.96
N GLU A 146 -11.56 11.24 -11.27
CA GLU A 146 -12.28 12.50 -11.51
C GLU A 146 -12.23 13.47 -10.33
N ASN A 147 -12.09 12.97 -9.10
CA ASN A 147 -12.03 13.79 -7.89
C ASN A 147 -10.60 14.27 -7.57
N LEU A 148 -9.58 13.73 -8.26
CA LEU A 148 -8.19 13.95 -7.91
C LEU A 148 -7.79 15.41 -8.06
N ARG A 149 -8.25 16.08 -9.13
CA ARG A 149 -7.99 17.50 -9.37
C ARG A 149 -8.44 18.38 -8.21
N GLU A 150 -9.70 18.25 -7.78
CA GLU A 150 -10.26 19.04 -6.68
C GLU A 150 -9.49 18.79 -5.37
N ILE A 151 -9.10 17.55 -5.12
CA ILE A 151 -8.33 17.18 -3.93
C ILE A 151 -6.93 17.80 -3.95
N LEU A 152 -6.27 17.84 -5.11
CA LEU A 152 -4.98 18.51 -5.27
C LEU A 152 -5.12 20.04 -5.11
N GLU A 153 -6.17 20.65 -5.67
CA GLU A 153 -6.44 22.09 -5.52
C GLU A 153 -6.62 22.47 -4.05
N ASN A 154 -7.41 21.68 -3.31
CA ASN A 154 -7.64 21.87 -1.89
C ASN A 154 -6.37 21.66 -1.05
N LYS A 155 -5.54 20.67 -1.40
CA LYS A 155 -4.29 20.36 -0.67
C LYS A 155 -3.19 21.39 -0.91
N LEU A 156 -3.08 21.88 -2.15
CA LEU A 156 -2.00 22.79 -2.58
C LEU A 156 -2.42 24.26 -2.53
N HIS A 157 -3.68 24.55 -2.18
CA HIS A 157 -4.27 25.89 -2.16
C HIS A 157 -3.98 26.69 -3.44
N THR A 158 -3.96 26.01 -4.58
CA THR A 158 -3.59 26.56 -5.89
C THR A 158 -4.41 25.88 -6.97
N LYS A 159 -4.78 26.61 -8.03
CA LYS A 159 -5.48 26.05 -9.19
C LYS A 159 -4.64 24.99 -9.88
N ILE A 160 -5.25 23.85 -10.23
CA ILE A 160 -4.59 22.74 -10.92
C ILE A 160 -5.09 22.67 -12.37
N GLU A 161 -4.15 22.60 -13.29
CA GLU A 161 -4.41 22.31 -14.71
C GLU A 161 -4.27 20.82 -14.95
N GLU A 162 -5.22 20.23 -15.66
CA GLU A 162 -5.18 18.84 -16.11
C GLU A 162 -4.85 18.81 -17.61
N LYS A 163 -3.73 18.19 -17.98
CA LYS A 163 -3.20 18.14 -19.35
C LYS A 163 -3.10 16.73 -19.93
N GLY A 164 -3.50 15.72 -19.16
CA GLY A 164 -3.44 14.32 -19.56
C GLY A 164 -4.65 13.54 -19.07
N GLN A 165 -4.63 12.23 -19.31
CA GLN A 165 -5.66 11.31 -18.83
C GLN A 165 -5.04 10.11 -18.14
N ILE A 166 -5.74 9.61 -17.13
CA ILE A 166 -5.34 8.44 -16.37
C ILE A 166 -5.57 7.20 -17.22
N ASP A 167 -4.61 6.28 -17.19
CA ASP A 167 -4.73 4.99 -17.86
C ASP A 167 -5.93 4.23 -17.30
N LYS A 168 -6.86 3.85 -18.19
CA LYS A 168 -8.06 3.09 -17.82
C LYS A 168 -7.72 1.76 -17.18
N ASP A 169 -6.56 1.18 -17.52
CA ASP A 169 -6.12 -0.06 -16.89
C ASP A 169 -5.82 0.13 -15.39
N LEU A 170 -5.49 1.33 -14.93
CA LEU A 170 -5.28 1.61 -13.50
C LEU A 170 -6.60 1.72 -12.73
N GLN A 171 -7.72 1.85 -13.44
CA GLN A 171 -9.04 1.82 -12.83
C GLN A 171 -9.39 0.38 -12.43
N SER A 172 -10.29 0.23 -11.45
CA SER A 172 -10.74 -1.08 -10.93
C SER A 172 -9.66 -1.90 -10.22
N ILE A 173 -8.61 -1.24 -9.70
CA ILE A 173 -7.71 -1.87 -8.74
C ILE A 173 -8.38 -1.84 -7.36
N PHE A 174 -8.37 -2.98 -6.67
CA PHE A 174 -8.87 -3.08 -5.31
C PHE A 174 -7.76 -2.79 -4.31
N PHE A 175 -8.08 -1.96 -3.33
CA PHE A 175 -7.14 -1.57 -2.29
C PHE A 175 -7.57 -2.09 -0.91
N ILE A 176 -6.58 -2.23 -0.04
CA ILE A 176 -6.75 -2.44 1.40
C ILE A 176 -5.73 -1.58 2.13
N ARG A 177 -6.08 -1.02 3.29
CA ARG A 177 -5.18 -0.23 4.13
C ARG A 177 -4.56 -1.08 5.23
N SER A 178 -3.49 -0.59 5.85
CA SER A 178 -2.94 -1.21 7.05
C SER A 178 -3.99 -1.29 8.17
N THR A 179 -4.84 -0.27 8.34
CA THR A 179 -5.96 -0.27 9.30
C THR A 179 -6.95 -1.42 9.05
N GLU A 180 -7.30 -1.68 7.79
CA GLU A 180 -8.21 -2.76 7.41
C GLU A 180 -7.56 -4.15 7.54
N LEU A 181 -6.27 -4.26 7.24
CA LEU A 181 -5.51 -5.50 7.49
C LEU A 181 -5.49 -5.86 8.97
N VAL A 182 -5.24 -4.88 9.83
CA VAL A 182 -5.23 -5.06 11.28
C VAL A 182 -6.62 -5.40 11.80
N TYR A 183 -7.65 -4.75 11.29
CA TYR A 183 -9.04 -5.10 11.58
C TYR A 183 -9.38 -6.55 11.21
N ILE A 184 -8.96 -7.00 10.02
CA ILE A 184 -9.16 -8.38 9.57
C ILE A 184 -8.43 -9.37 10.47
N ALA A 185 -7.20 -9.06 10.89
CA ALA A 185 -6.45 -9.91 11.81
C ALA A 185 -7.16 -10.03 13.17
N PHE A 186 -7.64 -8.90 13.71
CA PHE A 186 -8.43 -8.88 14.93
C PHE A 186 -9.70 -9.73 14.80
N LYS A 187 -10.52 -9.49 13.77
CA LYS A 187 -11.74 -10.26 13.45
C LYS A 187 -11.51 -11.77 13.30
N LYS A 188 -10.29 -12.18 12.91
CA LYS A 188 -9.90 -13.59 12.75
C LYS A 188 -9.35 -14.22 14.02
N GLY A 189 -9.32 -13.50 15.14
CA GLY A 189 -8.73 -13.98 16.39
C GLY A 189 -7.22 -14.16 16.33
N LEU A 190 -6.53 -13.44 15.43
CA LEU A 190 -5.07 -13.51 15.31
C LEU A 190 -4.35 -12.55 16.28
N ILE A 191 -5.11 -11.67 16.93
CA ILE A 191 -4.63 -10.82 18.02
C ILE A 191 -5.11 -11.46 19.33
N GLU A 192 -4.21 -11.66 20.29
CA GLU A 192 -4.52 -12.37 21.53
C GLU A 192 -5.60 -11.67 22.35
N ASP A 193 -5.47 -10.35 22.54
CA ASP A 193 -6.47 -9.54 23.23
C ASP A 193 -7.60 -9.15 22.25
N GLN A 194 -8.80 -9.66 22.53
CA GLN A 194 -10.02 -9.43 21.76
C GLN A 194 -10.93 -8.36 22.40
N SER A 195 -10.39 -7.54 23.30
CA SER A 195 -11.12 -6.43 23.90
C SER A 195 -11.39 -5.29 22.90
N LYS A 196 -12.43 -4.50 23.18
CA LYS A 196 -12.75 -3.31 22.40
C LYS A 196 -11.62 -2.27 22.45
N ASP A 197 -10.98 -2.13 23.61
CA ASP A 197 -9.88 -1.18 23.79
C ASP A 197 -8.64 -1.59 22.96
N MET A 198 -8.38 -2.90 22.81
CA MET A 198 -7.35 -3.38 21.90
C MET A 198 -7.69 -3.05 20.45
N LEU A 199 -8.93 -3.26 20.02
CA LEU A 199 -9.36 -2.90 18.67
C LEU A 199 -9.20 -1.40 18.40
N ASP A 200 -9.66 -0.54 19.30
CA ASP A 200 -9.50 0.93 19.20
C ASP A 200 -8.02 1.31 19.10
N ALA A 201 -7.18 0.77 19.99
CA ALA A 201 -5.74 1.04 20.01
C ALA A 201 -5.04 0.62 18.70
N LEU A 202 -5.42 -0.52 18.13
CA LEU A 202 -4.92 -1.01 16.86
C LEU A 202 -5.30 -0.10 15.68
N LEU A 203 -6.57 0.30 15.60
CA LEU A 203 -7.09 1.14 14.53
C LEU A 203 -6.50 2.55 14.58
N TYR A 204 -6.47 3.18 15.76
CA TYR A 204 -5.84 4.50 15.92
C TYR A 204 -4.31 4.44 15.81
N GLY A 205 -3.67 3.34 16.23
CA GLY A 205 -2.23 3.13 16.06
C GLY A 205 -1.81 3.16 14.59
N THR A 206 -2.56 2.49 13.70
CA THR A 206 -2.29 2.56 12.25
C THR A 206 -2.58 3.95 11.68
N LYS A 207 -3.70 4.58 12.06
CA LYS A 207 -4.05 5.95 11.65
C LYS A 207 -2.95 6.96 11.96
N PHE A 208 -2.45 6.96 13.20
CA PHE A 208 -1.44 7.95 13.65
C PHE A 208 -0.03 7.66 13.14
N LYS A 209 0.19 6.51 12.50
CA LYS A 209 1.49 6.12 11.91
C LYS A 209 1.53 6.16 10.39
N GLY A 210 0.45 6.54 9.72
CA GLY A 210 0.48 6.81 8.28
C GLY A 210 -0.80 6.44 7.53
N ALA A 211 -1.64 5.58 8.09
CA ALA A 211 -2.85 5.13 7.38
C ALA A 211 -3.84 6.27 7.16
N SER A 212 -4.18 6.55 5.91
CA SER A 212 -5.20 7.54 5.58
C SER A 212 -6.60 6.98 5.84
N VAL A 213 -7.05 7.10 7.09
CA VAL A 213 -8.37 6.70 7.57
C VAL A 213 -8.95 7.78 8.49
N SER A 214 -10.24 8.07 8.37
CA SER A 214 -10.96 9.03 9.21
C SER A 214 -11.39 8.41 10.54
N GLY A 215 -11.65 9.24 11.56
CA GLY A 215 -12.18 8.75 12.84
C GLY A 215 -13.60 8.17 12.71
N SER A 216 -14.39 8.66 11.75
CA SER A 216 -15.70 8.09 11.43
C SER A 216 -15.60 6.69 10.84
N GLU A 217 -14.63 6.44 9.96
CA GLU A 217 -14.38 5.10 9.41
C GLU A 217 -13.96 4.12 10.52
N ILE A 218 -13.07 4.54 11.44
CA ILE A 218 -12.66 3.71 12.58
C ILE A 218 -13.87 3.33 13.45
N LYS A 219 -14.71 4.31 13.82
CA LYS A 219 -15.91 4.07 14.62
C LYS A 219 -16.88 3.10 13.93
N GLU A 220 -16.96 3.13 12.61
CA GLU A 220 -17.78 2.19 11.85
C GLU A 220 -17.20 0.78 11.90
N MET A 221 -15.88 0.64 11.74
CA MET A 221 -15.20 -0.66 11.88
C MET A 221 -15.42 -1.27 13.27
N GLU A 222 -15.31 -0.48 14.34
CA GLU A 222 -15.58 -0.91 15.71
C GLU A 222 -17.01 -1.41 15.90
N ARG A 223 -18.00 -0.70 15.36
CA ARG A 223 -19.42 -1.10 15.43
C ARG A 223 -19.68 -2.43 14.74
N LEU A 224 -19.03 -2.67 13.60
CA LEU A 224 -19.16 -3.92 12.85
C LEU A 224 -18.47 -5.10 13.56
N SER A 225 -17.61 -4.84 14.55
CA SER A 225 -16.90 -5.86 15.34
C SER A 225 -17.63 -6.32 16.60
N LEU A 226 -18.56 -5.51 17.10
CA LEU A 226 -19.42 -5.80 18.25
C LEU A 226 -20.70 -6.53 17.81
#